data_AF-A0A4D4K596-F1
#
_entry.id   AF-A0A4D4K596-F1
#
_cell.length_a   1.000
_cell.length_b   1.000
_cell.length_c   1.000
_cell.angle_alpha   90.00
_cell.angle_beta   90.00
_cell.angle_gamma   90.00
#
_symmetry.space_group_name_H-M   'P 1'
#
loop_
_entity.id
_entity.type
_entity.pdbx_description
1 polymer ?
#
loop_
_entity_poly.entity_id
_entity_poly.type
_entity_poly.pdbx_seq_one_letter_code
_entity_poly.pdbx_strand_id
1 'polypeptide(L)'
;MRALRDGDSLLTALDESLASPAGLVARVDADGVLTGVTGRARIHEFAGRRHAEAGRAAALKNATEAAEASRAAETRGEADDEGTQGSAGSDDTPASDPSVTA
;
A
#
# COMPACT_ATOMS: atom_id res chain seq x y z
N MET A 1 36.05 -3.48 5.41
CA MET A 1 35.35 -4.72 5.77
C MET A 1 35.21 -4.78 7.27
N ARG A 2 33.96 -4.82 7.76
CA ARG A 2 33.60 -4.84 9.18
C ARG A 2 32.81 -6.12 9.49
N ALA A 3 32.89 -6.59 10.74
CA ALA A 3 32.00 -7.64 11.23
C ALA A 3 30.56 -7.11 11.43
N LEU A 4 29.58 -7.94 11.06
CA LEU A 4 28.16 -7.62 11.06
C LEU A 4 27.52 -8.01 12.39
N ARG A 5 26.80 -7.09 13.02
CA ARG A 5 26.00 -7.33 14.22
C ARG A 5 24.61 -7.87 13.87
N ASP A 6 23.94 -8.47 14.84
CA ASP A 6 22.59 -9.03 14.66
C ASP A 6 21.53 -7.98 14.27
N GLY A 7 21.71 -6.73 14.68
CA GLY A 7 20.81 -5.63 14.34
C GLY A 7 21.12 -4.93 13.02
N ASP A 8 22.20 -5.29 12.34
CA ASP A 8 22.60 -4.60 11.11
C ASP A 8 21.68 -4.97 9.94
N SER A 9 21.51 -4.01 9.02
CA SER A 9 20.60 -4.17 7.91
C SER A 9 21.11 -5.17 6.86
N LEU A 10 20.18 -5.76 6.10
CA LEU A 10 20.52 -6.63 4.98
C LEU A 10 21.34 -5.89 3.89
N LEU A 11 21.11 -4.59 3.70
CA LEU A 11 21.88 -3.76 2.77
C LEU A 11 23.34 -3.64 3.24
N THR A 12 23.54 -3.40 4.54
CA THR A 12 24.86 -3.40 5.16
C THR A 12 25.56 -4.75 4.97
N ALA A 13 24.84 -5.86 5.15
CA ALA A 13 25.39 -7.21 4.92
C ALA A 13 25.87 -7.41 3.47
N LEU A 14 25.14 -6.87 2.48
CA LEU A 14 25.52 -6.93 1.07
C LEU A 14 26.77 -6.10 0.77
N ASP A 15 26.82 -4.86 1.27
CA ASP A 15 27.95 -3.96 1.07
C ASP A 15 29.25 -4.57 1.60
N GLU A 16 29.22 -5.12 2.82
CA GLU A 16 30.38 -5.79 3.42
C GLU A 16 30.78 -7.07 2.68
N SER A 17 29.81 -7.79 2.13
CA SER A 17 30.07 -8.99 1.31
C SER A 17 30.75 -8.64 -0.01
N LEU A 18 30.40 -7.50 -0.63
CA LEU A 18 31.04 -7.01 -1.86
C LEU A 18 32.45 -6.47 -1.58
N ALA A 19 32.65 -5.81 -0.44
CA ALA A 19 33.95 -5.34 0.00
C ALA A 19 34.90 -6.50 0.41
N SER A 20 34.38 -7.71 0.65
CA SER A 20 35.17 -8.90 0.96
C SER A 20 35.58 -9.67 -0.31
N PRO A 21 36.89 -9.85 -0.57
CA PRO A 21 37.37 -10.66 -1.70
C PRO A 21 36.87 -12.12 -1.67
N ALA A 22 36.72 -12.68 -0.46
CA ALA A 22 36.20 -14.05 -0.27
C ALA A 22 34.66 -14.13 -0.34
N GLY A 23 33.95 -12.99 -0.44
CA GLY A 23 32.49 -12.95 -0.37
C GLY A 23 31.89 -13.43 0.97
N LEU A 24 32.67 -13.42 2.05
CA LEU A 24 32.27 -13.84 3.39
C LEU A 24 32.19 -12.63 4.32
N VAL A 25 31.29 -12.66 5.30
CA VAL A 25 31.14 -11.61 6.32
C VAL A 25 31.09 -12.27 7.70
N ALA A 26 31.95 -11.82 8.61
CA ALA A 26 31.92 -12.27 10.00
C ALA A 26 30.67 -11.73 10.72
N ARG A 27 30.05 -12.56 11.55
CA ARG A 27 28.90 -12.19 12.38
C ARG A 27 29.35 -12.09 13.84
N VAL A 28 28.99 -11.02 14.50
CA VAL A 28 29.28 -10.79 15.91
C VAL A 28 28.00 -10.48 16.67
N ASP A 29 27.97 -10.81 17.96
CA ASP A 29 26.90 -10.37 18.85
C ASP A 29 27.07 -8.90 19.30
N ALA A 30 26.24 -8.47 20.25
CA ALA A 30 26.27 -7.11 20.80
C ALA A 30 27.60 -6.79 21.51
N ASP A 31 28.22 -7.80 22.15
CA ASP A 31 29.49 -7.70 22.87
C ASP A 31 30.70 -7.78 21.92
N GLY A 32 30.45 -8.06 20.63
CA GLY A 32 31.49 -8.16 19.60
C GLY A 32 32.11 -9.55 19.50
N VAL A 33 31.54 -10.56 20.15
CA VAL A 33 32.02 -11.95 20.09
C VAL A 33 31.60 -12.56 18.75
N LEU A 34 32.52 -13.27 18.10
CA LEU A 34 32.26 -13.94 16.82
C LEU A 34 31.23 -15.06 17.01
N THR A 35 30.07 -14.89 16.39
CA THR A 35 28.95 -15.86 16.41
C THR A 35 28.88 -16.70 15.14
N GLY A 36 29.57 -16.30 14.07
CA GLY A 36 29.66 -17.10 12.85
C GLY A 36 30.16 -16.34 11.63
N VAL A 37 29.97 -16.95 10.46
CA VAL A 37 30.34 -16.37 9.16
C VAL A 37 29.20 -16.60 8.18
N THR A 38 28.85 -15.57 7.40
CA THR A 38 27.80 -15.63 6.37
C THR A 38 28.39 -15.31 5.01
N GLY A 39 28.12 -16.15 4.02
CA GLY A 39 28.53 -15.93 2.64
C GLY A 39 27.48 -15.23 1.79
N ARG A 40 27.92 -14.63 0.68
CA ARG A 40 27.09 -13.89 -0.29
C ARG A 40 25.84 -14.65 -0.74
N ALA A 41 25.95 -15.93 -1.06
CA ALA A 41 24.81 -16.74 -1.50
C ALA A 41 23.68 -16.79 -0.46
N ARG A 42 24.04 -16.93 0.83
CA ARG A 42 23.09 -16.96 1.94
C ARG A 42 22.44 -15.59 2.18
N ILE A 43 23.18 -14.50 1.96
CA ILE A 43 22.66 -13.13 2.01
C ILE A 43 21.59 -12.93 0.92
N HIS A 44 21.86 -13.38 -0.32
CA HIS A 44 20.88 -13.31 -1.40
C HIS A 44 19.63 -14.16 -1.13
N GLU A 45 19.79 -15.38 -0.62
CA GLU A 45 18.66 -16.24 -0.25
C GLU A 45 17.78 -15.57 0.82
N PHE A 46 18.40 -14.96 1.83
CA PHE A 46 17.68 -14.23 2.86
C PHE A 46 16.96 -13.01 2.30
N ALA A 47 17.60 -12.27 1.39
CA ALA A 47 16.98 -11.16 0.67
C ALA A 47 15.74 -11.59 -0.10
N GLY A 48 15.85 -12.68 -0.87
CA GLY A 48 14.72 -13.23 -1.63
C GLY A 48 13.56 -13.65 -0.73
N ARG A 49 13.85 -14.35 0.38
CA ARG A 49 12.82 -14.76 1.34
C ARG A 49 12.12 -13.57 1.98
N ARG A 50 12.87 -12.59 2.49
CA ARG A 50 12.30 -11.40 3.14
C ARG A 50 11.48 -10.56 2.17
N HIS A 51 11.93 -10.44 0.92
CA HIS A 51 11.17 -9.76 -0.12
C HIS A 51 9.85 -10.49 -0.43
N ALA A 52 9.89 -11.81 -0.59
CA ALA A 52 8.69 -12.61 -0.83
C ALA A 52 7.70 -12.57 0.36
N GLU A 53 8.21 -12.60 1.59
CA GLU A 53 7.40 -12.44 2.81
C GLU A 53 6.72 -11.07 2.87
N ALA A 54 7.46 -9.99 2.61
CA ALA A 54 6.91 -8.64 2.56
C ALA A 54 5.85 -8.50 1.45
N GLY A 55 6.11 -9.09 0.28
CA GLY A 55 5.15 -9.11 -0.82
C GLY A 55 3.85 -9.82 -0.46
N ARG A 56 3.92 -10.98 0.21
CA ARG A 56 2.72 -11.69 0.70
C ARG A 56 1.96 -10.89 1.75
N ALA A 57 2.67 -10.27 2.70
CA ALA A 57 2.04 -9.44 3.73
C ALA A 57 1.32 -8.22 3.11
N ALA A 58 1.94 -7.57 2.12
CA ALA A 58 1.34 -6.47 1.38
C ALA A 58 0.10 -6.92 0.60
N ALA A 59 0.15 -8.06 -0.09
CA ALA A 59 -0.99 -8.60 -0.81
C ALA A 59 -2.18 -8.92 0.11
N LEU A 60 -1.92 -9.50 1.27
CA LEU A 60 -2.95 -9.79 2.27
C LEU A 60 -3.60 -8.50 2.78
N LYS A 61 -2.78 -7.49 3.11
CA LYS A 61 -3.27 -6.17 3.52
C LYS A 61 -4.20 -5.55 2.47
N ASN A 62 -3.76 -5.54 1.21
CA ASN A 62 -4.55 -4.99 0.11
C ASN A 62 -5.88 -5.75 -0.09
N ALA A 63 -5.87 -7.08 0.07
CA ALA A 63 -7.08 -7.89 -0.03
C ALA A 63 -8.07 -7.57 1.11
N THR A 64 -7.57 -7.35 2.33
CA THR A 64 -8.40 -6.90 3.46
C THR A 64 -9.00 -5.52 3.18
N GLU A 65 -8.19 -4.55 2.75
CA GLU A 65 -8.65 -3.20 2.42
C GLU A 65 -9.70 -3.22 1.29
N ALA A 66 -9.52 -4.06 0.27
CA ALA A 66 -10.48 -4.23 -0.81
C ALA A 66 -11.83 -4.81 -0.34
N ALA A 67 -11.79 -5.80 0.57
CA ALA A 67 -12.99 -6.40 1.16
C ALA A 67 -13.74 -5.43 2.09
N GLU A 68 -13.03 -4.57 2.80
CA GLU A 68 -13.63 -3.50 3.60
C GLU A 68 -14.28 -2.43 2.72
N ALA A 69 -13.61 -2.04 1.63
CA ALA A 69 -14.15 -1.11 0.66
C ALA A 69 -15.42 -1.65 -0.02
N SER A 70 -15.47 -2.94 -0.37
CA SER A 70 -16.66 -3.54 -0.99
C SER A 70 -17.86 -3.55 -0.04
N ARG A 71 -17.66 -3.91 1.25
CA ARG A 71 -18.74 -3.84 2.27
C ARG A 71 -19.22 -2.41 2.53
N ALA A 72 -18.30 -1.44 2.50
CA ALA A 72 -18.66 -0.04 2.67
C ALA A 72 -19.46 0.53 1.48
N ALA A 73 -19.30 -0.02 0.28
CA ALA A 73 -20.10 0.32 -0.89
C ALA A 73 -21.51 -0.31 -0.83
N GLU A 74 -21.60 -1.56 -0.38
CA GLU A 74 -22.86 -2.31 -0.27
C GLU A 74 -23.82 -1.70 0.76
N THR A 75 -23.30 -1.13 1.85
CA THR A 75 -24.09 -0.44 2.88
C THR A 75 -24.60 0.94 2.47
N ARG A 76 -24.10 1.54 1.37
CA ARG A 76 -24.59 2.84 0.85
C ARG A 76 -25.66 2.72 -0.22
N GLY A 77 -25.92 1.52 -0.76
CA GLY A 77 -26.94 1.30 -1.79
C GLY A 77 -28.39 1.23 -1.28
N GLU A 78 -28.60 1.15 0.03
CA GLU A 78 -29.92 0.91 0.66
C GLU A 78 -30.60 2.19 1.20
N ALA A 79 -30.22 3.39 0.71
CA ALA A 79 -30.74 4.67 1.20
C ALA A 79 -31.30 5.60 0.10
N ASP A 80 -31.64 5.05 -1.07
CA ASP A 80 -32.29 5.79 -2.17
C ASP A 80 -33.60 5.11 -2.61
N ASP A 81 -34.52 4.88 -1.66
CA ASP A 81 -35.95 4.63 -1.95
C ASP A 81 -36.83 5.44 -0.99
N GLU A 82 -36.83 6.77 -1.13
CA GLU A 82 -37.99 7.56 -0.71
C GLU A 82 -38.32 8.58 -1.81
N GLY A 83 -39.46 8.33 -2.46
CA GLY A 83 -39.99 9.16 -3.51
C GLY A 83 -40.39 10.55 -3.03
N THR A 84 -40.46 11.50 -3.97
CA THR A 84 -41.36 12.63 -3.86
C THR A 84 -41.84 13.00 -5.26
N GLN A 85 -43.07 12.55 -5.55
CA GLN A 85 -43.92 13.12 -6.58
C GLN A 85 -44.27 14.56 -6.18
N GLY A 86 -44.17 15.50 -7.11
CA GLY A 86 -44.52 16.90 -6.86
C GLY A 86 -44.50 17.75 -8.13
N SER A 87 -45.15 17.30 -9.20
CA SER A 87 -45.46 18.18 -10.34
C SER A 87 -46.68 19.02 -9.97
N ALA A 88 -46.44 20.17 -9.33
CA ALA A 88 -47.47 21.18 -9.11
C ALA A 88 -47.38 22.22 -10.23
N GLY A 89 -48.45 22.30 -11.01
CA GLY A 89 -48.64 23.31 -12.04
C GLY A 89 -48.65 24.72 -11.48
N SER A 90 -48.27 25.66 -12.32
CA SER A 90 -48.75 27.03 -12.26
C SER A 90 -49.02 27.50 -13.69
N ASP A 91 -50.30 27.41 -14.06
CA ASP A 91 -50.91 28.37 -14.97
C ASP A 91 -50.79 29.74 -14.30
N ASP A 92 -50.08 30.69 -14.91
CA ASP A 92 -50.41 32.10 -14.76
C ASP A 92 -50.17 32.81 -16.09
N THR A 93 -51.28 33.13 -16.75
CA THR A 93 -51.35 33.93 -17.97
C THR A 93 -51.51 35.39 -17.58
N PRO A 94 -50.73 36.32 -18.15
CA PRO A 94 -51.24 37.66 -18.37
C PRO A 94 -51.31 38.00 -19.86
N ALA A 95 -52.56 38.12 -20.31
CA ALA A 95 -53.12 38.97 -21.36
C ALA A 95 -52.17 39.64 -22.38
N SER A 96 -52.38 39.32 -23.67
CA SER A 96 -52.26 40.23 -24.82
C SER A 96 -53.06 41.53 -24.55
N ASP A 97 -52.83 42.71 -25.10
CA ASP A 97 -52.17 43.28 -26.31
C ASP A 97 -52.43 44.82 -26.19
N PRO A 98 -52.34 45.69 -27.21
CA PRO A 98 -51.45 45.78 -28.37
C PRO A 98 -50.86 47.21 -28.50
N SER A 99 -49.78 47.40 -29.28
CA SER A 99 -49.58 48.64 -30.07
C SER A 99 -48.50 48.45 -31.12
N VAL A 100 -48.96 48.20 -32.35
CA VAL A 100 -48.31 48.47 -33.63
C VAL A 100 -48.16 49.99 -33.81
N THR A 101 -47.05 50.47 -34.38
CA THR A 101 -47.01 51.24 -35.65
C THR A 101 -45.57 51.68 -36.00
N ALA A 102 -45.18 51.33 -37.22
CA ALA A 102 -44.20 51.87 -38.19
C ALA A 102 -43.12 52.85 -37.74
#